data_AF-A0A7U9N7U1-F1
#
_entry.id   AF-A0A7U9N7U1-F1
#
_cell.length_a   1.000
_cell.length_b   1.000
_cell.length_c   1.000
_cell.angle_alpha   90.00
_cell.angle_beta   90.00
_cell.angle_gamma   90.00
#
_symmetry.space_group_name_H-M   'P 1'
#
loop_
_entity.id
_entity.type
_entity.pdbx_description
1 polymer ?
#
loop_
_entity_poly.entity_id
_entity_poly.type
_entity_poly.pdbx_seq_one_letter_code
_entity_poly.pdbx_strand_id
1 'polypeptide(L)'
;MEILEWVKLAVGGALLLCGLIIFLIELYGIFHFRYVLNRMHAAAMGDTLGISVSLVGLMIFSGLNFTTLKMMLIVVFLWIASPVSSHLLARLEFTTNENLKNHCKIYKNLADLENEIKEERGEEAGGEEK
;
A
#
# COMPACT_ATOMS: atom_id res chain seq x y z
N MET A 1 6.18 -18.48 33.17
CA MET A 1 6.24 -18.89 31.75
C MET A 1 4.88 -18.75 31.08
N GLU A 2 3.78 -19.07 31.76
CA GLU A 2 2.41 -18.91 31.21
C GLU A 2 2.04 -17.47 30.80
N ILE A 3 2.40 -16.45 31.60
CA ILE A 3 2.03 -15.04 31.30
C ILE A 3 2.60 -14.56 29.96
N LEU A 4 3.80 -14.99 29.58
CA LEU A 4 4.41 -14.62 28.29
C LEU A 4 3.69 -15.28 27.11
N GLU A 5 3.11 -16.46 27.31
CA GLU A 5 2.35 -17.17 26.27
C GLU A 5 0.98 -16.51 26.07
N TRP A 6 0.31 -16.13 27.15
CA TRP A 6 -0.93 -15.35 27.09
C TRP A 6 -0.72 -13.99 26.43
N VAL A 7 0.38 -13.30 26.74
CA VAL A 7 0.74 -12.01 26.10
C VAL A 7 1.01 -12.21 24.61
N LYS A 8 1.76 -13.24 24.22
CA LYS A 8 1.99 -13.58 22.80
C LYS A 8 0.69 -13.87 22.06
N LEU A 9 -0.23 -14.60 22.68
CA LEU A 9 -1.53 -14.94 22.09
C LEU A 9 -2.39 -13.69 21.92
N ALA A 10 -2.47 -12.83 22.94
CA ALA A 10 -3.20 -11.57 22.88
C ALA A 10 -2.65 -10.64 21.79
N VAL A 11 -1.32 -10.44 21.75
CA VAL A 11 -0.66 -9.56 20.78
C VAL A 11 -0.75 -10.12 19.35
N GLY A 12 -0.44 -11.40 19.17
CA GLY A 12 -0.52 -12.06 17.86
C GLY A 12 -1.95 -12.11 17.33
N GLY A 13 -2.92 -12.39 18.19
CA GLY A 13 -4.35 -12.37 17.84
C GLY A 13 -4.84 -10.97 17.46
N ALA A 14 -4.43 -9.93 18.19
CA ALA A 14 -4.77 -8.55 17.85
C ALA A 14 -4.17 -8.12 16.50
N LEU A 15 -2.93 -8.50 16.20
CA LEU A 15 -2.29 -8.24 14.92
C LEU A 15 -3.01 -8.96 13.76
N LEU A 16 -3.40 -10.22 13.95
CA LEU A 16 -4.15 -10.95 12.93
C LEU A 16 -5.56 -10.37 12.70
N LEU A 17 -6.25 -9.96 13.76
CA LEU A 17 -7.53 -9.25 13.65
C LEU A 17 -7.37 -7.92 12.90
N CYS A 18 -6.31 -7.16 13.20
CA CYS A 18 -6.01 -5.92 12.50
C CYS A 18 -5.73 -6.17 11.00
N GLY A 19 -4.90 -7.17 10.70
CA GLY A 19 -4.63 -7.60 9.32
C GLY A 19 -5.90 -8.00 8.57
N LEU A 20 -6.81 -8.75 9.22
CA LEU A 20 -8.10 -9.13 8.66
C LEU A 20 -8.98 -7.91 8.32
N ILE A 21 -9.04 -6.92 9.21
CA ILE A 21 -9.78 -5.68 8.96
C ILE A 21 -9.19 -4.93 7.76
N ILE A 22 -7.86 -4.88 7.64
CA ILE A 22 -7.18 -4.27 6.49
C ILE A 22 -7.55 -4.98 5.19
N PHE A 23 -7.57 -6.31 5.15
CA PHE A 23 -8.02 -7.08 3.99
C PHE A 23 -9.49 -6.81 3.62
N LEU A 24 -10.37 -6.62 4.61
CA LEU A 24 -11.75 -6.25 4.35
C LEU A 24 -11.86 -4.84 3.73
N ILE A 25 -11.05 -3.89 4.20
CA ILE A 25 -10.99 -2.53 3.63
C ILE A 25 -10.44 -2.57 2.20
N GLU A 26 -9.39 -3.36 1.97
CA GLU A 26 -8.81 -3.58 0.63
C GLU A 26 -9.86 -4.14 -0.33
N LEU A 27 -10.56 -5.20 0.06
CA LEU A 27 -11.62 -5.83 -0.72
C LEU A 27 -12.71 -4.81 -1.04
N TYR A 28 -13.16 -4.05 -0.04
CA TYR A 28 -14.15 -2.99 -0.23
C TYR A 28 -13.65 -1.91 -1.20
N GLY A 29 -12.41 -1.44 -1.06
CA GLY A 29 -11.79 -0.46 -1.95
C GLY A 29 -11.73 -0.95 -3.39
N ILE A 30 -11.44 -2.23 -3.60
CA ILE A 30 -11.42 -2.86 -4.92
C ILE A 30 -12.77 -2.81 -5.63
N PHE A 31 -13.87 -3.03 -4.89
CA PHE A 31 -15.23 -2.98 -5.43
C PHE A 31 -15.79 -1.56 -5.55
N HIS A 32 -15.36 -0.64 -4.69
CA HIS A 32 -15.85 0.73 -4.68
C HIS A 32 -15.22 1.59 -5.79
N PHE A 33 -13.92 1.42 -6.06
CA PHE A 33 -13.21 2.27 -7.01
C PHE A 33 -13.45 1.88 -8.48
N ARG A 34 -13.96 2.85 -9.25
CA ARG A 34 -14.23 2.69 -10.69
C ARG A 34 -12.99 2.85 -11.58
N TYR A 35 -11.95 3.54 -11.08
CA TYR A 35 -10.71 3.80 -11.83
C TYR A 35 -9.63 2.76 -11.53
N VAL A 36 -8.97 2.25 -12.57
CA VAL A 36 -8.04 1.10 -12.50
C VAL A 36 -6.84 1.38 -11.58
N LEU A 37 -6.20 2.55 -11.69
CA LEU A 37 -5.06 2.90 -10.82
C LEU A 37 -5.49 3.06 -9.36
N ASN A 38 -6.71 3.53 -9.10
CA ASN A 38 -7.18 3.68 -7.72
C ASN A 38 -7.49 2.32 -7.08
N ARG A 39 -8.06 1.39 -7.87
CA ARG A 39 -8.21 -0.02 -7.46
C ARG A 39 -6.86 -0.70 -7.20
N MET A 40 -5.87 -0.43 -8.05
CA MET A 40 -4.51 -0.93 -7.88
C MET A 40 -3.84 -0.38 -6.62
N HIS A 41 -4.04 0.91 -6.32
CA HIS A 41 -3.52 1.51 -5.10
C HIS A 41 -4.15 0.89 -3.84
N ALA A 42 -5.47 0.68 -3.85
CA ALA A 42 -6.17 0.00 -2.76
C ALA A 42 -5.63 -1.43 -2.55
N ALA A 43 -5.44 -2.20 -3.63
CA ALA A 43 -4.84 -3.54 -3.57
C ALA A 43 -3.41 -3.50 -3.02
N ALA A 44 -2.57 -2.59 -3.51
CA ALA A 44 -1.17 -2.45 -3.06
C ALA A 44 -1.06 -2.06 -1.58
N MET A 45 -1.96 -1.22 -1.06
CA MET A 45 -2.06 -0.89 0.37
C MET A 45 -2.38 -2.12 1.22
N GLY A 46 -3.34 -2.95 0.78
CA GLY A 46 -3.71 -4.19 1.47
C GLY A 46 -2.58 -5.24 1.45
N ASP A 47 -1.90 -5.40 0.31
CA ASP A 47 -0.75 -6.27 0.20
C ASP A 47 0.42 -5.81 1.09
N THR A 48 0.71 -4.51 1.13
CA THR A 48 1.86 -4.01 1.88
C THR A 48 1.62 -3.93 3.37
N LEU A 49 0.42 -3.58 3.83
CA LEU A 49 0.09 -3.44 5.25
C LEU A 49 -0.63 -4.67 5.82
N GLY A 50 -1.63 -5.19 5.12
CA GLY A 50 -2.45 -6.32 5.58
C GLY A 50 -1.64 -7.61 5.66
N ILE A 51 -0.95 -7.97 4.58
CA ILE A 51 -0.08 -9.15 4.55
C ILE A 51 1.08 -8.99 5.53
N SER A 52 1.73 -7.82 5.61
CA SER A 52 2.86 -7.60 6.53
C SER A 52 2.46 -7.71 7.99
N VAL A 53 1.36 -7.06 8.40
CA VAL A 53 0.85 -7.10 9.79
C VAL A 53 0.44 -8.52 10.17
N SER A 54 -0.22 -9.24 9.25
CA SER A 54 -0.63 -10.62 9.47
C SER A 54 0.56 -11.57 9.61
N LEU A 55 1.57 -11.44 8.74
CA LEU A 55 2.80 -12.23 8.80
C LEU A 55 3.60 -11.95 10.07
N VAL A 56 3.71 -10.68 10.50
CA VAL A 56 4.37 -10.32 11.76
C VAL A 56 3.63 -10.95 12.95
N GLY A 57 2.30 -10.92 12.97
CA GLY A 57 1.50 -11.64 13.97
C GLY A 57 1.80 -13.14 14.00
N LEU A 58 1.92 -13.77 12.82
CA LEU A 58 2.28 -15.19 12.69
C LEU A 58 3.71 -15.48 13.17
N MET A 59 4.67 -14.59 12.91
CA MET A 59 6.05 -14.74 13.37
C MET A 59 6.14 -14.72 14.90
N ILE A 60 5.35 -13.87 15.56
CA ILE A 60 5.26 -13.80 17.02
C ILE A 60 4.73 -15.13 17.60
N PHE A 61 3.78 -15.77 16.89
CA PHE A 61 3.23 -17.07 17.27
C PHE A 61 4.19 -18.23 17.01
N SER A 62 4.91 -18.21 15.89
CA SER A 62 5.83 -19.29 15.48
C SER A 62 7.20 -19.24 16.16
N GLY A 63 7.60 -18.11 16.73
CA GLY A 63 8.89 -17.92 17.41
C GLY A 63 10.09 -17.81 16.45
N LEU A 64 11.32 -17.81 16.97
CA LEU A 64 12.55 -17.76 16.15
C LEU A 64 12.89 -19.15 15.61
N ASN A 65 12.31 -19.48 14.46
CA ASN A 65 12.51 -20.75 13.76
C ASN A 65 12.83 -20.51 12.27
N PHE A 66 13.27 -21.56 11.56
CA PHE A 66 13.51 -21.51 10.11
C PHE A 66 12.26 -21.09 9.31
N THR A 67 11.07 -21.32 9.88
CA THR A 67 9.77 -20.86 9.35
C THR A 67 9.65 -19.33 9.33
N THR A 68 10.07 -18.66 10.39
CA THR A 68 10.02 -17.19 10.52
C THR A 68 10.93 -16.51 9.49
N LEU A 69 12.08 -17.11 9.20
CA LEU A 69 12.97 -16.63 8.14
C LEU A 69 12.30 -16.72 6.75
N LYS A 70 11.60 -17.81 6.46
CA LYS A 70 10.83 -17.97 5.21
C LYS A 70 9.70 -16.93 5.11
N MET A 71 8.97 -16.70 6.20
CA MET A 71 7.92 -15.69 6.26
C MET A 71 8.47 -14.29 6.01
N MET A 72 9.65 -13.97 6.56
CA MET A 72 10.30 -12.66 6.34
C MET A 72 10.70 -12.48 4.88
N LEU A 73 11.23 -13.53 4.25
CA LEU A 73 11.57 -13.51 2.83
C LEU A 73 10.35 -13.25 1.94
N ILE A 74 9.19 -13.83 2.30
CA ILE A 74 7.92 -13.59 1.59
C ILE A 74 7.52 -12.11 1.68
N VAL A 75 7.60 -11.48 2.85
CA VAL A 75 7.27 -10.05 3.03
C VAL A 75 8.18 -9.17 2.17
N VAL A 76 9.49 -9.40 2.23
CA VAL A 76 10.47 -8.62 1.45
C VAL A 76 10.23 -8.77 -0.06
N PHE A 77 9.93 -9.99 -0.50
CA PHE A 77 9.63 -10.26 -1.90
C PHE A 77 8.36 -9.54 -2.35
N LEU A 78 7.29 -9.57 -1.54
CA LEU A 78 6.04 -8.85 -1.81
C LEU A 78 6.25 -7.33 -1.90
N TRP A 79 7.09 -6.77 -1.04
CA TRP A 79 7.42 -5.34 -1.07
C TRP A 79 8.14 -4.91 -2.34
N ILE A 80 8.90 -5.78 -2.99
CA ILE A 80 9.53 -5.48 -4.28
C ILE A 80 8.54 -5.76 -5.42
N ALA A 81 7.72 -6.80 -5.30
CA ALA A 81 6.73 -7.16 -6.32
C ALA A 81 5.63 -6.09 -6.47
N SER A 82 5.16 -5.52 -5.36
CA SER A 82 4.08 -4.51 -5.35
C SER A 82 4.37 -3.26 -6.20
N PRO A 83 5.51 -2.54 -6.05
CA PRO A 83 5.84 -1.38 -6.88
C PRO A 83 6.11 -1.75 -8.34
N VAL A 84 6.70 -2.92 -8.60
CA VAL A 84 6.96 -3.39 -9.98
C VAL A 84 5.65 -3.65 -10.72
N SER A 85 4.72 -4.37 -10.08
CA SER A 85 3.37 -4.60 -10.61
C SER A 85 2.63 -3.28 -10.81
N SER A 86 2.73 -2.36 -9.85
CA SER A 86 2.09 -1.05 -9.93
C SER A 86 2.59 -0.22 -11.11
N HIS A 87 3.90 -0.20 -11.33
CA HIS A 87 4.51 0.51 -12.45
C HIS A 87 4.10 -0.11 -13.80
N LEU A 88 4.07 -1.44 -13.89
CA LEU A 88 3.66 -2.15 -15.11
C LEU A 88 2.19 -1.86 -15.45
N LEU A 89 1.30 -1.92 -14.46
CA LEU A 89 -0.12 -1.61 -14.65
C LEU A 89 -0.33 -0.16 -15.06
N ALA A 90 0.37 0.79 -14.43
CA ALA A 90 0.30 2.20 -14.82
C ALA A 90 0.73 2.43 -16.28
N ARG A 91 1.82 1.78 -16.72
CA ARG A 91 2.28 1.84 -18.12
C ARG A 91 1.28 1.21 -19.10
N LEU A 92 0.65 0.11 -18.71
CA LEU A 92 -0.34 -0.59 -19.51
C LEU A 92 -1.62 0.25 -19.66
N GLU A 93 -2.09 0.85 -18.58
CA GLU A 93 -3.25 1.75 -18.59
C GLU A 93 -2.96 2.99 -19.45
N PHE A 94 -1.77 3.57 -19.32
CA PHE A 94 -1.36 4.72 -20.14
C PHE A 94 -1.33 4.42 -21.64
N THR A 95 -0.93 3.20 -22.02
CA THR A 95 -0.80 2.80 -23.43
C THR A 95 -2.15 2.36 -24.03
N THR A 96 -3.01 1.74 -23.22
CA THR A 96 -4.25 1.11 -23.70
C THR A 96 -5.46 2.04 -23.60
N ASN A 97 -5.51 2.93 -22.61
CA ASN A 97 -6.73 3.70 -22.32
C ASN A 97 -6.68 5.11 -22.94
N GLU A 98 -7.46 5.32 -24.01
CA GLU A 98 -7.59 6.63 -24.68
C GLU A 98 -8.35 7.69 -23.83
N ASN A 99 -9.11 7.27 -22.80
CA ASN A 99 -9.93 8.15 -21.95
C ASN A 99 -9.24 8.58 -20.65
N LEU A 100 -7.92 8.40 -20.54
CA LEU A 100 -7.16 8.66 -19.32
C LEU A 100 -7.25 10.13 -18.84
N LYS A 101 -7.44 11.07 -19.77
CA LYS A 101 -7.61 12.52 -19.48
C LYS A 101 -8.82 12.84 -18.60
N ASN A 102 -9.85 12.00 -18.59
CA ASN A 102 -11.06 12.24 -17.79
C ASN A 102 -10.83 12.00 -16.29
N HIS A 103 -9.76 11.27 -15.94
CA HIS A 103 -9.49 10.84 -14.57
C HIS A 103 -8.12 11.30 -14.05
N CYS A 104 -7.20 11.70 -14.93
CA CYS A 104 -5.87 12.15 -14.53
C CYS A 104 -5.40 13.30 -15.44
N LYS A 105 -4.86 14.37 -14.84
CA LYS A 105 -4.18 15.44 -15.59
C LYS A 105 -2.89 14.88 -16.18
N ILE A 106 -2.80 14.85 -17.51
CA ILE A 106 -1.60 14.38 -18.21
C ILE A 106 -0.81 15.58 -18.69
N TYR A 107 0.37 15.77 -18.13
CA TYR A 107 1.32 16.78 -18.57
C TYR A 107 2.10 16.26 -19.77
N LYS A 108 2.06 17.02 -20.88
CA LYS A 108 2.82 16.69 -22.09
C LYS A 108 4.32 17.01 -21.94
N ASN A 109 4.65 17.98 -21.10
CA ASN A 109 6.02 18.44 -20.88
C ASN A 109 6.30 18.58 -19.39
N LEU A 110 7.51 18.21 -19.00
CA LEU A 110 7.97 18.27 -17.61
C LEU A 110 8.01 19.72 -17.10
N ALA A 111 8.30 20.68 -17.99
CA ALA A 111 8.30 22.10 -17.67
C ALA A 111 6.93 22.63 -17.24
N ASP A 112 5.84 22.09 -17.80
CA ASP A 112 4.47 22.48 -17.49
C ASP A 112 4.09 22.05 -16.07
N LEU A 113 4.44 20.80 -15.72
CA LEU A 113 4.29 20.26 -14.36
C LEU A 113 5.17 20.99 -13.34
N GLU A 114 6.41 21.31 -13.69
CA GLU A 114 7.33 21.98 -12.79
C GLU A 114 6.90 23.42 -12.47
N ASN A 115 6.24 24.10 -13.42
CA ASN A 115 5.65 25.42 -13.19
C ASN A 115 4.44 25.33 -12.25
N GLU A 116 3.51 24.38 -12.47
CA GLU A 116 2.32 24.22 -11.61
C GLU A 116 2.71 23.83 -10.16
N ILE A 117 3.69 22.94 -9.97
CA ILE A 117 4.21 22.60 -8.62
C ILE A 117 4.89 23.81 -7.94
N LYS A 118 5.59 24.66 -8.70
CA LYS A 118 6.20 25.88 -8.17
C LYS A 118 5.15 26.91 -7.76
N GLU A 119 4.06 27.02 -8.53
CA GLU A 119 2.91 27.86 -8.18
C GLU A 119 2.24 27.36 -6.89
N GLU A 120 1.93 26.06 -6.78
CA GLU A 120 1.33 25.48 -5.56
C GLU A 120 2.24 25.64 -4.32
N ARG A 121 3.54 25.35 -4.45
CA ARG A 121 4.49 25.51 -3.33
C ARG A 121 4.69 26.98 -2.93
N GLY A 122 4.52 27.90 -3.87
CA GLY A 122 4.58 29.35 -3.61
C GLY A 122 3.34 29.87 -2.87
N GLU A 123 2.16 29.32 -3.14
CA GLU A 123 0.92 29.63 -2.41
C GLU A 123 0.95 29.08 -0.98
N GLU A 124 1.46 27.85 -0.77
CA GLU A 124 1.62 27.26 0.56
C GLU A 124 2.59 28.07 1.45
N ALA A 125 3.69 28.57 0.89
CA ALA A 125 4.65 29.41 1.63
C ALA A 125 4.10 30.81 1.98
N GLY A 126 3.12 31.31 1.25
CA GLY A 126 2.44 32.58 1.55
C GLY A 126 1.28 32.44 2.56
N GLY A 127 0.85 31.22 2.86
CA GLY A 127 -0.24 30.91 3.80
C GLY A 127 0.18 30.80 5.27
N GLU A 128 1.47 30.64 5.56
CA GLU A 128 2.00 30.61 6.94
C GLU A 128 2.33 32.01 7.51
N GLU A 129 2.20 33.08 6.73
CA GLU A 129 2.53 34.47 7.14
C GLU A 129 1.27 35.38 7.32
N LYS A 130 0.14 34.83 7.77
CA LYS A 130 -1.05 35.61 8.18
C LYS A 130 -1.67 35.13 9.49
#